data_AF-A0A1F4JU25-F1
#
_entry.id   AF-A0A1F4JU25-F1
#
_cell.length_a   1.000
_cell.length_b   1.000
_cell.length_c   1.000
_cell.angle_alpha   90.00
_cell.angle_beta   90.00
_cell.angle_gamma   90.00
#
_symmetry.space_group_name_H-M   'P 1'
#
loop_
_entity.id
_entity.type
_entity.pdbx_description
1 polymer ?
#
loop_
_entity_poly.entity_id
_entity_poly.type
_entity_poly.pdbx_seq_one_letter_code
_entity_poly.pdbx_strand_id
1 'polypeptide(L)'
;MLPPTFLDWWFAPWAHASGRTPCLPSAIDQLGRRDGYRLWCAEAGIDPDIPLHFDPAWHIAATADGTEFIATARLFAGLLAARDHDQAVLGALPFADRKWCVSIAATQPLQRCSHVRYDGGESIEVRGMVELARRLEHGFPGLWGRLRLTLPIALADKVDRLRHEAVAMELKLDACATRAQRCWQHCRNRAESMRAAQAASDASRDQSDRYTRADHDDAALAT
;
A
#
# COMPACT_ATOMS: atom_id res chain seq x y z
N MET A 1 -4.64 -16.33 -13.87
CA MET A 1 -3.20 -16.46 -14.15
C MET A 1 -2.49 -15.24 -13.58
N LEU A 2 -1.36 -15.41 -12.89
CA LEU A 2 -0.59 -14.29 -12.35
C LEU A 2 0.25 -13.64 -13.47
N PRO A 3 0.38 -12.31 -13.50
CA PRO A 3 1.24 -11.65 -14.48
C PRO A 3 2.73 -11.91 -14.17
N PRO A 4 3.62 -11.99 -15.19
CA PRO A 4 5.05 -12.22 -14.98
C PRO A 4 5.69 -11.21 -14.03
N THR A 5 5.32 -9.93 -14.14
CA THR A 5 5.81 -8.85 -13.27
C THR A 5 5.47 -9.07 -11.79
N PHE A 6 4.34 -9.71 -11.49
CA PHE A 6 4.00 -10.09 -10.12
C PHE A 6 4.87 -11.24 -9.62
N LEU A 7 5.21 -12.20 -10.47
CA LEU A 7 6.11 -13.30 -10.08
C LEU A 7 7.52 -12.77 -9.78
N ASP A 8 8.02 -11.84 -10.60
CA ASP A 8 9.29 -11.16 -10.34
C ASP A 8 9.25 -10.40 -9.00
N TRP A 9 8.17 -9.65 -8.75
CA TRP A 9 7.95 -8.98 -7.46
C TRP A 9 7.89 -9.98 -6.30
N TRP A 10 7.20 -11.11 -6.46
CA TRP A 10 7.07 -12.13 -5.43
C TRP A 10 8.41 -12.79 -5.10
N PHE A 11 9.19 -13.19 -6.11
CA PHE A 11 10.44 -13.92 -5.90
C PHE A 11 11.69 -13.03 -5.74
N ALA A 12 11.55 -11.70 -5.84
CA ALA A 12 12.60 -10.73 -5.53
C ALA A 12 12.21 -9.74 -4.40
N PRO A 13 11.82 -10.22 -3.21
CA PRO A 13 11.35 -9.36 -2.11
C PRO A 13 12.40 -8.37 -1.59
N TRP A 14 13.69 -8.69 -1.72
CA TRP A 14 14.78 -7.78 -1.38
C TRP A 14 14.81 -6.49 -2.22
N ALA A 15 14.26 -6.51 -3.44
CA ALA A 15 14.26 -5.34 -4.32
C ALA A 15 13.39 -4.19 -3.78
N HIS A 16 12.46 -4.50 -2.86
CA HIS A 16 11.54 -3.54 -2.28
C HIS A 16 11.50 -3.58 -0.74
N ALA A 17 12.40 -4.32 -0.11
CA ALA A 17 12.56 -4.31 1.33
C ALA A 17 13.23 -3.00 1.77
N SER A 18 12.49 -2.14 2.49
CA SER A 18 12.96 -0.82 2.94
C SER A 18 13.99 -0.93 4.07
N GLY A 19 15.21 -1.37 3.73
CA GLY A 19 16.32 -1.52 4.68
C GLY A 19 16.18 -2.71 5.64
N ARG A 20 15.24 -3.63 5.36
CA ARG A 20 14.85 -4.72 6.26
C ARG A 20 15.76 -5.95 6.23
N THR A 21 16.82 -5.98 5.42
CA THR A 21 17.41 -7.28 5.07
C THR A 21 18.92 -7.41 4.96
N PRO A 22 19.44 -8.60 5.34
CA PRO A 22 20.83 -9.00 5.22
C PRO A 22 21.22 -9.24 3.75
N CYS A 23 22.53 -9.28 3.51
CA CYS A 23 23.10 -9.55 2.19
C CYS A 23 22.75 -10.98 1.75
N LEU A 24 22.21 -11.11 0.53
CA LEU A 24 22.05 -12.42 -0.11
C LEU A 24 23.44 -13.07 -0.27
N PRO A 25 23.62 -14.33 0.14
CA PRO A 25 24.82 -15.09 -0.19
C PRO A 25 24.96 -15.14 -1.72
N SER A 26 26.15 -14.83 -2.24
CA SER A 26 26.43 -14.98 -3.68
C SER A 26 26.46 -16.47 -4.03
N ALA A 27 25.39 -16.98 -4.63
CA ALA A 27 25.29 -18.36 -5.08
C ALA A 27 25.49 -18.47 -6.60
N ILE A 28 26.41 -19.34 -7.00
CA ILE A 28 26.79 -19.55 -8.41
C ILE A 28 25.78 -20.46 -9.12
N ASP A 29 25.22 -21.46 -8.43
CA ASP A 29 24.34 -22.48 -8.98
C ASP A 29 22.85 -22.27 -8.61
N GLN A 30 21.95 -22.96 -9.32
CA GLN A 30 20.50 -22.81 -9.14
C GLN A 30 20.02 -23.29 -7.76
N LEU A 31 20.63 -24.36 -7.23
CA LEU A 31 20.28 -24.91 -5.92
C LEU A 31 20.66 -23.93 -4.81
N GLY A 32 21.87 -23.38 -4.84
CA GLY A 32 22.32 -22.36 -3.90
C GLY A 32 21.46 -21.09 -3.93
N ARG A 33 20.98 -20.66 -5.11
CA ARG A 33 20.05 -19.53 -5.22
C ARG A 33 18.70 -19.81 -4.56
N ARG A 34 18.16 -21.02 -4.74
CA ARG A 34 16.89 -21.44 -4.11
C ARG A 34 17.02 -21.48 -2.59
N ASP A 35 18.10 -22.03 -2.08
CA ASP A 35 18.32 -22.15 -0.64
C ASP A 35 18.62 -20.78 -0.02
N GLY A 36 19.38 -19.92 -0.71
CA GLY A 36 19.57 -18.52 -0.32
C GLY A 36 18.27 -17.73 -0.26
N TYR A 37 17.37 -17.92 -1.24
CA TYR A 37 16.03 -17.33 -1.22
C TYR A 37 15.22 -17.78 0.00
N ARG A 38 15.20 -19.08 0.30
CA ARG A 38 14.47 -19.64 1.45
C ARG A 38 15.03 -19.15 2.79
N LEU A 39 16.35 -19.08 2.92
CA LEU A 39 17.02 -18.54 4.11
C LEU A 39 16.65 -17.07 4.32
N TRP A 40 16.74 -16.27 3.27
CA TRP A 40 16.37 -14.86 3.30
C TRP A 40 14.90 -14.68 3.71
N CYS A 41 13.98 -15.49 3.15
CA CYS A 41 12.57 -15.46 3.51
C CYS A 41 12.33 -15.80 4.99
N ALA A 42 13.04 -16.80 5.51
CA ALA A 42 12.96 -17.18 6.93
C ALA A 42 13.43 -16.05 7.85
N GLU A 43 14.55 -15.40 7.54
CA GLU A 43 15.07 -14.24 8.30
C GLU A 43 14.13 -13.04 8.23
N ALA A 44 13.53 -12.77 7.08
CA ALA A 44 12.55 -11.72 6.89
C ALA A 44 11.18 -12.05 7.53
N GLY A 45 10.96 -13.29 7.97
CA GLY A 45 9.69 -13.76 8.53
C GLY A 45 8.56 -13.78 7.49
N ILE A 46 8.85 -14.25 6.27
CA ILE A 46 7.86 -14.40 5.20
C ILE A 46 7.88 -15.83 4.63
N ASP A 47 6.76 -16.27 4.06
CA ASP A 47 6.68 -17.57 3.40
C ASP A 47 7.40 -17.53 2.04
N PRO A 48 8.36 -18.44 1.76
CA PRO A 48 9.03 -18.49 0.47
C PRO A 48 8.12 -18.96 -0.67
N ASP A 49 7.10 -19.77 -0.40
CA ASP A 49 6.31 -20.41 -1.45
C ASP A 49 5.04 -19.59 -1.76
N ILE A 50 4.54 -19.69 -3.00
CA ILE A 50 3.20 -19.16 -3.34
C ILE A 50 2.17 -20.09 -2.70
N PRO A 51 1.14 -19.58 -2.00
CA PRO A 51 0.11 -20.41 -1.39
C PRO A 51 -0.57 -21.31 -2.43
N LEU A 52 -0.98 -22.52 -2.02
CA LEU A 52 -1.72 -23.44 -2.90
C LEU A 52 -3.12 -22.91 -3.24
N HIS A 53 -3.75 -22.20 -2.31
CA HIS A 53 -5.09 -21.64 -2.45
C HIS A 53 -5.03 -20.12 -2.24
N PHE A 54 -5.34 -19.37 -3.29
CA PHE A 54 -5.42 -17.92 -3.28
C PHE A 54 -6.29 -17.42 -4.44
N ASP A 55 -6.78 -16.19 -4.30
CA ASP A 55 -7.42 -15.44 -5.36
C ASP A 55 -6.35 -14.59 -6.08
N PRO A 56 -6.02 -14.91 -7.35
CA PRO A 56 -5.00 -14.19 -8.11
C PRO A 56 -5.37 -12.73 -8.35
N ALA A 57 -6.62 -12.31 -8.24
CA ALA A 57 -7.02 -10.92 -8.42
C ALA A 57 -6.40 -9.98 -7.37
N TRP A 58 -5.95 -10.50 -6.22
CA TRP A 58 -5.23 -9.71 -5.21
C TRP A 58 -3.82 -9.28 -5.63
N HIS A 59 -3.29 -9.74 -6.77
CA HIS A 59 -2.00 -9.23 -7.29
C HIS A 59 -2.00 -7.70 -7.48
N ILE A 60 -3.16 -7.07 -7.64
CA ILE A 60 -3.32 -5.61 -7.73
C ILE A 60 -2.82 -4.86 -6.49
N ALA A 61 -2.72 -5.54 -5.34
CA ALA A 61 -2.19 -4.98 -4.11
C ALA A 61 -0.66 -4.92 -4.10
N ALA A 62 0.01 -5.69 -4.96
CA ALA A 62 1.46 -5.67 -5.07
C ALA A 62 1.95 -4.30 -5.55
N THR A 63 2.86 -3.72 -4.76
CA THR A 63 3.64 -2.53 -5.09
C THR A 63 5.02 -2.64 -4.45
N ALA A 64 6.03 -2.05 -5.09
CA ALA A 64 7.37 -1.89 -4.54
C ALA A 64 7.56 -0.55 -3.81
N ASP A 65 6.60 0.38 -3.94
CA ASP A 65 6.69 1.72 -3.37
C ASP A 65 5.83 1.81 -2.10
N GLY A 66 6.51 1.87 -0.95
CA GLY A 66 5.84 2.02 0.35
C GLY A 66 5.00 3.30 0.46
N THR A 67 5.38 4.39 -0.20
CA THR A 67 4.61 5.64 -0.18
C THR A 67 3.33 5.54 -1.00
N GLU A 68 3.38 4.84 -2.14
CA GLU A 68 2.19 4.49 -2.93
C GLU A 68 1.25 3.60 -2.09
N PHE A 69 1.81 2.61 -1.41
CA PHE A 69 1.06 1.68 -0.58
C PHE A 69 0.33 2.40 0.55
N ILE A 70 1.03 3.27 1.29
CA ILE A 70 0.48 4.08 2.38
C ILE A 70 -0.64 5.00 1.88
N ALA A 71 -0.42 5.70 0.76
CA ALA A 71 -1.43 6.60 0.18
C ALA A 71 -2.68 5.83 -0.29
N THR A 72 -2.49 4.63 -0.85
CA THR A 72 -3.59 3.76 -1.28
C THR A 72 -4.38 3.26 -0.08
N ALA A 73 -3.70 2.81 0.98
CA ALA A 73 -4.34 2.36 2.22
C ALA A 73 -5.14 3.48 2.89
N ARG A 74 -4.63 4.71 2.89
CA ARG A 74 -5.36 5.90 3.36
C ARG A 74 -6.71 6.06 2.68
N LEU A 75 -6.73 6.01 1.35
CA LEU A 75 -7.95 6.13 0.56
C LEU A 75 -8.89 4.95 0.80
N PHE A 76 -8.34 3.74 0.94
CA PHE A 76 -9.13 2.53 1.21
C PHE A 76 -9.85 2.62 2.56
N ALA A 77 -9.17 3.11 3.61
CA ALA A 77 -9.80 3.45 4.88
C ALA A 77 -10.85 4.55 4.75
N GLY A 78 -10.60 5.56 3.90
CA GLY A 78 -11.55 6.61 3.56
C GLY A 78 -12.85 6.06 2.96
N LEU A 79 -12.79 5.04 2.10
CA LEU A 79 -13.98 4.38 1.56
C LEU A 79 -14.81 3.69 2.64
N LEU A 80 -14.17 3.02 3.60
CA LEU A 80 -14.83 2.38 4.73
C LEU A 80 -15.46 3.43 5.66
N ALA A 81 -14.72 4.49 5.99
CA ALA A 81 -15.21 5.58 6.80
C ALA A 81 -16.41 6.29 6.15
N ALA A 82 -16.38 6.48 4.83
CA ALA A 82 -17.51 7.00 4.06
C ALA A 82 -18.74 6.09 4.15
N ARG A 83 -18.53 4.77 4.07
CA ARG A 83 -19.63 3.80 4.18
C ARG A 83 -20.26 3.77 5.57
N ASP A 84 -19.45 3.89 6.61
CA ASP A 84 -19.86 3.84 8.02
C ASP A 84 -20.29 5.22 8.56
N HIS A 85 -20.22 6.27 7.73
CA HIS A 85 -20.46 7.65 8.11
C HIS A 85 -19.55 8.16 9.24
N ASP A 86 -18.34 7.61 9.37
CA ASP A 86 -17.33 8.01 10.36
C ASP A 86 -16.70 9.37 9.99
N GLN A 87 -17.36 10.45 10.44
CA GLN A 87 -16.96 11.83 10.13
C GLN A 87 -15.60 12.20 10.73
N ALA A 88 -15.21 11.58 11.85
CA ALA A 88 -13.92 11.85 12.48
C ALA A 88 -12.78 11.37 11.57
N VAL A 89 -12.88 10.15 11.05
CA VAL A 89 -11.88 9.58 10.13
C VAL A 89 -11.91 10.30 8.79
N LEU A 90 -13.10 10.59 8.23
CA LEU A 90 -13.20 11.37 6.99
C LEU A 90 -12.64 12.78 7.14
N GLY A 91 -12.81 13.39 8.30
CA GLY A 91 -12.28 14.72 8.63
C GLY A 91 -10.76 14.81 8.57
N ALA A 92 -10.06 13.70 8.78
CA ALA A 92 -8.59 13.62 8.69
C ALA A 92 -8.05 13.59 7.24
N LEU A 93 -8.92 13.37 6.25
CA LEU A 93 -8.53 13.36 4.83
C LEU A 93 -8.48 14.78 4.25
N PRO A 94 -7.58 15.03 3.27
CA PRO A 94 -7.69 16.21 2.41
C PRO A 94 -9.07 16.29 1.75
N PHE A 95 -9.59 17.52 1.58
CA PHE A 95 -10.95 17.76 1.08
C PHE A 95 -11.27 17.00 -0.23
N ALA A 96 -10.34 17.02 -1.18
CA ALA A 96 -10.51 16.35 -2.47
C ALA A 96 -10.64 14.83 -2.32
N ASP A 97 -9.83 14.22 -1.45
CA ASP A 97 -9.85 12.79 -1.18
C ASP A 97 -11.10 12.38 -0.40
N ARG A 98 -11.54 13.20 0.57
CA ARG A 98 -12.81 13.00 1.28
C ARG A 98 -14.00 12.99 0.32
N LYS A 99 -14.11 14.01 -0.54
CA LYS A 99 -15.21 14.11 -1.53
C LYS A 99 -15.20 12.91 -2.48
N TRP A 100 -14.01 12.51 -2.94
CA TRP A 100 -13.84 11.34 -3.79
C TRP A 100 -14.27 10.06 -3.07
N CYS A 101 -13.86 9.85 -1.82
CA CYS A 101 -14.21 8.66 -1.04
C CYS A 101 -15.74 8.54 -0.85
N VAL A 102 -16.42 9.64 -0.52
CA VAL A 102 -17.88 9.68 -0.38
C VAL A 102 -18.58 9.31 -1.70
N SER A 103 -18.10 9.85 -2.83
CA SER A 103 -18.64 9.55 -4.15
C SER A 103 -18.47 8.07 -4.54
N ILE A 104 -17.28 7.52 -4.33
CA ILE A 104 -17.01 6.12 -4.63
C ILE A 104 -17.80 5.19 -3.70
N ALA A 105 -17.84 5.47 -2.39
CA ALA A 105 -18.59 4.65 -1.44
C ALA A 105 -20.10 4.60 -1.74
N ALA A 106 -20.67 5.66 -2.32
CA ALA A 106 -22.07 5.68 -2.76
C ALA A 106 -22.35 4.73 -3.94
N THR A 107 -21.36 4.46 -4.79
CA THR A 107 -21.50 3.59 -5.97
C THR A 107 -20.95 2.18 -5.76
N GLN A 108 -19.97 2.02 -4.87
CA GLN A 108 -19.27 0.78 -4.54
C GLN A 108 -19.19 0.61 -3.01
N PRO A 109 -20.29 0.21 -2.34
CA PRO A 109 -20.31 0.13 -0.90
C PRO A 109 -19.41 -1.01 -0.40
N LEU A 110 -18.30 -0.62 0.23
CA LEU A 110 -17.31 -1.53 0.82
C LEU A 110 -17.64 -1.79 2.29
N GLN A 111 -17.87 -3.05 2.66
CA GLN A 111 -18.09 -3.46 4.05
C GLN A 111 -16.78 -3.87 4.70
N ARG A 112 -16.57 -3.54 5.98
CA ARG A 112 -15.42 -4.05 6.75
C ARG A 112 -15.42 -5.57 6.86
N CYS A 113 -14.23 -6.17 6.86
CA CYS A 113 -14.00 -7.58 7.14
C CYS A 113 -13.51 -7.84 8.55
N SER A 114 -13.14 -6.78 9.27
CA SER A 114 -12.60 -6.86 10.60
C SER A 114 -13.17 -5.77 11.50
N HIS A 115 -13.36 -6.13 12.76
CA HIS A 115 -13.65 -5.17 13.81
C HIS A 115 -12.41 -5.03 14.69
N VAL A 116 -11.78 -3.86 14.63
CA VAL A 116 -10.62 -3.48 15.44
C VAL A 116 -11.02 -2.27 16.28
N ARG A 117 -10.71 -2.33 17.57
CA ARG A 117 -10.80 -1.14 18.43
C ARG A 117 -9.55 -0.33 18.19
N TYR A 118 -9.71 0.77 17.46
CA TYR A 118 -8.64 1.75 17.29
C TYR A 118 -8.68 2.73 18.45
N ASP A 119 -7.55 2.93 19.11
CA ASP A 119 -7.40 4.06 20.01
C ASP A 119 -7.50 5.37 19.19
N GLY A 120 -7.97 6.45 19.80
CA GLY A 120 -8.25 7.72 19.12
C GLY A 120 -7.04 8.36 18.41
N GLY A 121 -5.82 7.83 18.59
CA GLY A 121 -4.59 8.28 17.93
C GLY A 121 -4.18 7.49 16.69
N GLU A 122 -4.92 6.45 16.28
CA GLU A 122 -4.55 5.63 15.14
C GLU A 122 -4.81 6.33 13.80
N SER A 123 -3.74 6.46 13.00
CA SER A 123 -3.79 7.13 11.71
C SER A 123 -4.69 6.38 10.72
N ILE A 124 -5.25 7.11 9.77
CA ILE A 124 -6.16 6.54 8.77
C ILE A 124 -5.46 5.52 7.86
N GLU A 125 -4.18 5.71 7.59
CA GLU A 125 -3.33 4.79 6.83
C GLU A 125 -3.26 3.42 7.52
N VAL A 126 -3.03 3.42 8.84
CA VAL A 126 -2.97 2.20 9.66
C VAL A 126 -4.27 1.43 9.57
N ARG A 127 -5.41 2.12 9.71
CA ARG A 127 -6.74 1.49 9.60
C ARG A 127 -6.94 0.79 8.25
N GLY A 128 -6.49 1.42 7.18
CA GLY A 128 -6.58 0.87 5.82
C GLY A 128 -5.68 -0.33 5.60
N MET A 129 -4.46 -0.28 6.12
CA MET A 129 -3.50 -1.40 6.05
C MET A 129 -3.96 -2.59 6.87
N VAL A 130 -4.49 -2.37 8.08
CA VAL A 130 -5.06 -3.45 8.91
C VAL A 130 -6.20 -4.14 8.17
N GLU A 131 -7.15 -3.37 7.62
CA GLU A 131 -8.26 -3.93 6.86
C GLU A 131 -7.78 -4.71 5.62
N LEU A 132 -6.83 -4.17 4.85
CA LEU A 132 -6.28 -4.89 3.70
C LEU A 132 -5.59 -6.18 4.15
N ALA A 133 -4.73 -6.12 5.17
CA ALA A 133 -3.98 -7.27 5.65
C ALA A 133 -4.92 -8.42 6.05
N ARG A 134 -6.02 -8.10 6.74
CA ARG A 134 -7.09 -9.07 7.08
C ARG A 134 -7.75 -9.68 5.85
N ARG A 135 -8.00 -8.90 4.79
CA ARG A 135 -8.53 -9.44 3.52
C ARG A 135 -7.52 -10.36 2.85
N LEU A 136 -6.24 -10.02 2.88
CA LEU A 136 -5.18 -10.81 2.27
C LEU A 136 -4.92 -12.12 3.03
N GLU A 137 -5.10 -12.17 4.35
CA GLU A 137 -5.05 -13.45 5.09
C GLU A 137 -6.00 -14.50 4.53
N HIS A 138 -7.18 -14.09 4.06
CA HIS A 138 -8.16 -14.99 3.46
C HIS A 138 -8.01 -15.11 1.94
N GLY A 139 -7.70 -14.01 1.25
CA GLY A 139 -7.70 -13.94 -0.20
C GLY A 139 -6.37 -14.28 -0.86
N PHE A 140 -5.24 -13.99 -0.23
CA PHE A 140 -3.90 -14.31 -0.75
C PHE A 140 -2.90 -14.41 0.43
N PRO A 141 -2.87 -15.56 1.13
CA PRO A 141 -1.96 -15.77 2.25
C PRO A 141 -0.50 -15.51 1.84
N GLY A 142 0.24 -14.79 2.68
CA GLY A 142 1.64 -14.41 2.41
C GLY A 142 1.83 -13.09 1.67
N LEU A 143 0.80 -12.55 0.97
CA LEU A 143 0.93 -11.28 0.25
C LEU A 143 1.19 -10.09 1.19
N TRP A 144 0.49 -10.05 2.33
CA TRP A 144 0.74 -9.04 3.37
C TRP A 144 2.18 -9.07 3.89
N GLY A 145 2.74 -10.28 4.11
CA GLY A 145 4.10 -10.46 4.59
C GLY A 145 5.15 -9.81 3.68
N ARG A 146 4.88 -9.74 2.38
CA ARG A 146 5.73 -9.05 1.40
C ARG A 146 5.46 -7.56 1.34
N LEU A 147 4.18 -7.15 1.35
CA LEU A 147 3.81 -5.74 1.37
C LEU A 147 4.39 -4.99 2.58
N ARG A 148 4.38 -5.61 3.77
CA ARG A 148 4.96 -4.98 4.95
C ARG A 148 6.47 -4.73 4.84
N LEU A 149 7.18 -5.32 3.88
CA LEU A 149 8.61 -5.06 3.64
C LEU A 149 8.83 -3.68 3.01
N THR A 150 7.85 -3.11 2.33
CA THR A 150 7.92 -1.76 1.74
C THR A 150 7.69 -0.66 2.78
N LEU A 151 7.26 -1.02 3.99
CA LEU A 151 6.91 -0.09 5.05
C LEU A 151 8.08 0.17 6.01
N PRO A 152 8.12 1.36 6.66
CA PRO A 152 8.93 1.57 7.85
C PRO A 152 8.61 0.53 8.94
N ILE A 153 9.63 0.03 9.63
CA ILE A 153 9.51 -1.08 10.60
C ILE A 153 8.44 -0.80 11.65
N ALA A 154 8.49 0.38 12.28
CA ALA A 154 7.53 0.76 13.32
C ALA A 154 6.07 0.76 12.82
N LEU A 155 5.86 1.09 11.54
CA LEU A 155 4.52 1.10 10.93
C LEU A 155 4.05 -0.32 10.62
N ALA A 156 4.92 -1.16 10.05
CA ALA A 156 4.63 -2.56 9.81
C ALA A 156 4.26 -3.31 11.11
N ASP A 157 5.08 -3.15 12.15
CA ASP A 157 4.88 -3.83 13.43
C ASP A 157 3.58 -3.36 14.12
N LYS A 158 3.24 -2.08 13.95
CA LYS A 158 1.97 -1.52 14.43
C LYS A 158 0.76 -2.16 13.74
N VAL A 159 0.81 -2.27 12.41
CA VAL A 159 -0.26 -2.92 11.65
C VAL A 159 -0.36 -4.39 12.02
N ASP A 160 0.76 -5.09 12.15
CA ASP A 160 0.77 -6.51 12.53
C ASP A 160 0.13 -6.73 13.90
N ARG A 161 0.45 -5.93 14.92
CA ARG A 161 -0.20 -6.01 16.24
C ARG A 161 -1.71 -5.82 16.14
N LEU A 162 -2.16 -4.73 15.53
CA LEU A 162 -3.60 -4.42 15.40
C LEU A 162 -4.36 -5.46 14.57
N ARG A 163 -3.70 -6.04 13.57
CA ARG A 163 -4.24 -7.13 12.74
C ARG A 163 -4.48 -8.41 13.55
N HIS A 164 -3.63 -8.72 14.52
CA HIS A 164 -3.82 -9.87 15.42
C HIS A 164 -4.91 -9.61 16.47
N GLU A 165 -5.09 -8.36 16.90
CA GLU A 165 -6.17 -7.96 17.82
C GLU A 165 -7.54 -7.86 17.13
N ALA A 166 -7.56 -7.85 15.80
CA ALA A 166 -8.76 -7.74 14.99
C ALA A 166 -9.68 -8.95 15.14
N VAL A 167 -10.94 -8.72 15.50
CA VAL A 167 -11.96 -9.77 15.50
C VAL A 167 -12.50 -9.91 14.08
N ALA A 168 -12.42 -11.11 13.52
CA ALA A 168 -12.98 -11.42 12.21
C ALA A 168 -14.50 -11.22 12.22
N MET A 169 -15.03 -10.57 11.17
CA MET A 169 -16.46 -10.50 10.95
C MET A 169 -16.88 -11.64 10.01
N GLU A 170 -18.01 -12.29 10.27
CA GLU A 170 -18.60 -13.25 9.34
C GLU A 170 -19.01 -12.53 8.05
N LEU A 171 -18.14 -12.57 7.04
CA LEU A 171 -18.44 -12.07 5.71
C LEU A 171 -18.78 -13.22 4.76
N LYS A 172 -19.72 -12.99 3.84
CA LYS A 172 -19.83 -13.79 2.62
C LYS A 172 -18.61 -13.47 1.74
N LEU A 173 -17.58 -14.31 1.85
CA LEU A 173 -16.21 -14.03 1.42
C LEU A 173 -16.09 -13.64 -0.06
N ASP A 174 -16.80 -14.33 -0.97
CA ASP A 174 -16.50 -14.20 -2.42
C ASP A 174 -16.97 -12.87 -3.04
N ALA A 175 -18.24 -12.49 -2.87
CA ALA A 175 -18.76 -11.23 -3.44
C ALA A 175 -18.15 -9.99 -2.76
N CYS A 176 -17.81 -10.11 -1.48
CA CYS A 176 -17.11 -9.05 -0.75
C CYS A 176 -15.65 -8.90 -1.18
N ALA A 177 -14.99 -9.99 -1.58
CA ALA A 177 -13.61 -9.95 -2.09
C ALA A 177 -13.51 -9.22 -3.42
N THR A 178 -14.34 -9.54 -4.42
CA THR A 178 -14.30 -8.86 -5.73
C THR A 178 -14.53 -7.35 -5.61
N ARG A 179 -15.45 -6.93 -4.75
CA ARG A 179 -15.70 -5.50 -4.53
C ARG A 179 -14.50 -4.83 -3.86
N ALA A 180 -13.92 -5.46 -2.84
CA ALA A 180 -12.74 -4.93 -2.18
C ALA A 180 -11.56 -4.75 -3.13
N GLN A 181 -11.35 -5.71 -4.04
CA GLN A 181 -10.33 -5.61 -5.08
C GLN A 181 -10.57 -4.40 -6.01
N ARG A 182 -11.81 -4.19 -6.47
CA ARG A 182 -12.14 -3.02 -7.31
C ARG A 182 -11.95 -1.71 -6.55
N CYS A 183 -12.42 -1.63 -5.31
CA CYS A 183 -12.20 -0.48 -4.45
C CYS A 183 -10.72 -0.19 -4.25
N TRP A 184 -9.91 -1.22 -3.99
CA TRP A 184 -8.46 -1.11 -3.87
C TRP A 184 -7.82 -0.57 -5.15
N GLN A 185 -8.19 -1.11 -6.32
CA GLN A 185 -7.71 -0.62 -7.61
C GLN A 185 -8.07 0.86 -7.84
N HIS A 186 -9.29 1.28 -7.48
CA HIS A 186 -9.69 2.69 -7.57
C HIS A 186 -8.86 3.58 -6.65
N CYS A 187 -8.61 3.14 -5.41
CA CYS A 187 -7.74 3.86 -4.47
C CYS A 187 -6.32 4.02 -5.03
N ARG A 188 -5.77 2.96 -5.60
CA ARG A 188 -4.42 2.96 -6.18
C ARG A 188 -4.32 3.93 -7.35
N ASN A 189 -5.22 3.82 -8.33
CA ASN A 189 -5.25 4.72 -9.49
C ASN A 189 -5.38 6.20 -9.07
N ARG A 190 -6.16 6.46 -8.02
CA ARG A 190 -6.32 7.81 -7.45
C ARG A 190 -5.04 8.30 -6.78
N ALA A 191 -4.37 7.46 -5.98
CA ALA A 191 -3.11 7.80 -5.34
C ALA A 191 -2.01 8.09 -6.36
N GLU A 192 -1.89 7.26 -7.40
CA GLU A 192 -0.96 7.46 -8.53
C GLU A 192 -1.24 8.79 -9.24
N SER A 193 -2.50 9.06 -9.58
CA SER A 193 -2.91 10.32 -10.25
C SER A 193 -2.57 11.56 -9.42
N MET A 194 -2.75 11.49 -8.10
CA MET A 194 -2.44 12.60 -7.19
C MET A 194 -0.94 12.85 -7.09
N ARG A 195 -0.11 11.79 -7.08
CA ARG A 195 1.35 11.93 -7.07
C ARG A 195 1.87 12.50 -8.40
N ALA A 196 1.32 12.05 -9.52
CA ALA A 196 1.65 12.60 -10.83
C ALA A 196 1.32 14.10 -10.92
N ALA A 197 0.15 14.51 -10.42
CA ALA A 197 -0.26 15.92 -10.40
C ALA A 197 0.63 16.78 -9.47
N GLN A 198 1.03 16.24 -8.32
CA GLN A 198 1.95 16.93 -7.40
C GLN A 198 3.32 17.12 -8.05
N ALA A 199 3.89 16.06 -8.64
CA ALA A 199 5.19 16.13 -9.30
C ALA A 199 5.21 17.15 -10.47
N ALA A 200 4.11 17.23 -11.24
CA ALA A 200 3.98 18.22 -12.31
C ALA A 200 3.90 19.67 -11.79
N SER A 201 3.22 19.87 -10.65
CA SER A 201 3.12 21.17 -9.99
C SER A 201 4.47 21.63 -9.42
N ASP A 202 5.22 20.72 -8.79
CA ASP A 202 6.54 21.00 -8.23
C ASP A 202 7.57 21.32 -9.34
N ALA A 203 7.53 20.60 -10.46
CA ALA A 203 8.38 20.87 -11.62
C ALA A 203 8.10 22.24 -12.24
N SER A 204 6.83 22.63 -12.31
CA SER A 204 6.43 23.95 -12.84
C SER A 204 6.91 25.09 -11.93
N ARG A 205 6.87 24.88 -10.61
CA ARG A 205 7.36 25.84 -9.62
C ARG A 205 8.89 26.02 -9.70
N ASP A 206 9.65 24.93 -9.79
CA ASP A 206 11.11 25.00 -9.94
C ASP A 206 11.51 25.69 -11.25
N GLN A 207 10.76 25.48 -12.34
CA GLN A 207 10.99 26.18 -13.60
C GLN A 207 10.74 27.69 -13.50
N SER A 208 9.66 28.11 -12.82
CA SER A 208 9.38 29.54 -12.56
C SER A 208 10.45 30.18 -11.68
N ASP A 209 10.86 29.52 -10.60
CA ASP A 209 11.88 30.04 -9.67
C ASP A 209 13.24 30.22 -10.37
N ARG A 210 13.62 29.31 -11.29
CA ARG A 210 14.83 29.45 -12.12
C ARG A 210 14.75 30.61 -13.11
N TYR A 211 13.60 30.83 -13.74
CA TYR A 211 13.42 31.96 -14.67
C TYR A 211 13.54 33.30 -13.94
N THR A 212 12.90 33.45 -12.78
CA THR A 212 13.01 34.67 -11.97
C THR A 212 14.41 34.96 -11.45
N ARG A 213 15.24 33.92 -11.23
CA ARG A 213 16.62 34.08 -10.78
C ARG A 213 17.55 34.52 -11.91
N ALA A 214 17.36 33.98 -13.11
CA ALA A 214 18.13 34.38 -14.29
C ALA A 214 17.90 35.87 -14.63
N ASP A 215 16.66 36.36 -14.53
CA ASP A 215 16.33 37.76 -14.79
C ASP A 215 16.95 38.73 -13.75
N HIS A 216 17.22 38.27 -12.52
CA HIS A 216 17.89 39.08 -11.49
C HIS A 216 19.41 39.10 -11.61
N ASP A 217 20.03 38.01 -12.08
CA ASP A 217 21.48 37.95 -12.29
C ASP A 217 21.91 38.75 -13.53
N ASP A 218 21.10 38.79 -14.59
CA ASP A 218 21.36 39.64 -15.77
C ASP A 218 21.19 41.14 -15.48
N ALA A 219 20.30 41.51 -14.55
CA ALA A 219 20.14 42.89 -14.11
C ALA A 219 21.32 43.39 -13.25
N ALA A 220 21.99 42.49 -12.53
CA ALA A 220 23.13 42.83 -11.67
C ALA A 220 24.46 43.00 -12.43
N LEU A 221 24.59 42.39 -13.61
CA LEU A 221 25.78 42.51 -14.48
C LEU A 221 25.75 43.73 -15.42
N ALA A 222 24.65 44.49 -15.41
CA ALA A 222 24.47 45.68 -16.25
C ALA A 222 24.79 47.02 -15.54
N THR A 223 25.37 46.98 -14.33
CA THR A 223 25.81 48.14 -13.53
C THR A 223 27.31 48.08 -13.24
#